data_AF-A0A392N886-F1
#
_entry.id   AF-A0A392N886-F1
#
_cell.length_a   1.000
_cell.length_b   1.000
_cell.length_c   1.000
_cell.angle_alpha   90.00
_cell.angle_beta   90.00
_cell.angle_gamma   90.00
#
_symmetry.space_group_name_H-M   'P 1'
#
loop_
_entity.id
_entity.type
_entity.pdbx_description
1 polymer ?
#
loop_
_entity_poly.entity_id
_entity_poly.type
_entity_poly.pdbx_seq_one_letter_code
_entity_poly.pdbx_strand_id
1 'polypeptide(L)'
;MLENIKVGNEENKNMMKKRRRQVLFSGIITAIGISLHNFPEGMAVYLGSMKGLRVGLNLALAIALHNIPEGVAVALPVYFATER
;
A
#
# COMPACT_ATOMS: atom_id res chain seq x y z
N MET A 1 0.90 -36.92 -26.86
CA MET A 1 1.83 -35.77 -26.94
C MET A 1 1.09 -34.42 -26.88
N LEU A 2 0.08 -34.17 -27.72
CA LEU A 2 -0.68 -32.91 -27.73
C LEU A 2 -1.54 -32.66 -26.47
N GLU A 3 -2.05 -33.73 -25.86
CA GLU A 3 -2.89 -33.66 -24.66
C GLU A 3 -2.10 -33.22 -23.41
N ASN A 4 -0.88 -33.73 -23.25
CA ASN A 4 0.05 -33.31 -22.19
C ASN A 4 0.44 -31.82 -22.30
N ILE A 5 0.56 -31.30 -23.53
CA ILE A 5 0.85 -29.89 -23.79
C ILE A 5 -0.36 -29.01 -23.40
N LYS A 6 -1.59 -29.45 -23.70
CA LYS A 6 -2.82 -28.74 -23.30
C LYS A 6 -2.97 -28.69 -21.78
N VAL A 7 -2.77 -29.82 -21.09
CA VAL A 7 -2.88 -29.90 -19.63
C VAL A 7 -1.85 -28.99 -18.96
N GLY A 8 -0.59 -29.01 -19.40
CA GLY A 8 0.45 -28.12 -18.87
C GLY A 8 0.18 -26.62 -19.10
N ASN A 9 -0.54 -26.27 -20.16
CA ASN A 9 -0.91 -24.88 -20.46
C ASN A 9 -2.09 -24.39 -19.59
N GLU A 10 -3.08 -25.25 -19.31
CA GLU A 10 -4.20 -24.96 -18.39
C GLU A 10 -3.72 -24.81 -16.94
N GLU A 11 -2.82 -25.67 -16.48
CA GLU A 11 -2.20 -25.57 -15.15
C GLU A 11 -1.44 -24.25 -14.96
N ASN A 12 -0.64 -23.85 -15.96
CA ASN A 12 0.05 -22.56 -15.95
C ASN A 12 -0.92 -21.37 -15.91
N LYS A 13 -2.02 -21.42 -16.68
CA LYS A 13 -3.05 -20.37 -16.67
C LYS A 13 -3.71 -20.24 -15.30
N ASN A 14 -4.03 -21.37 -14.66
CA ASN A 14 -4.65 -21.38 -13.34
C ASN A 14 -3.69 -20.90 -12.24
N MET A 15 -2.42 -21.28 -12.32
CA MET A 15 -1.35 -20.77 -11.46
C MET A 15 -1.21 -19.25 -11.55
N MET A 16 -1.19 -18.68 -12.76
CA MET A 16 -1.10 -17.24 -12.97
C MET A 16 -2.34 -16.50 -12.45
N LYS A 17 -3.55 -17.02 -12.68
CA LYS A 17 -4.79 -16.45 -12.12
C LYS A 17 -4.77 -16.44 -10.60
N LYS A 18 -4.30 -17.52 -9.97
CA LYS A 18 -4.19 -17.64 -8.51
C LYS A 18 -3.19 -16.63 -7.94
N ARG A 19 -2.00 -16.50 -8.55
CA ARG A 19 -0.99 -15.49 -8.17
C ARG A 19 -1.53 -14.07 -8.30
N ARG A 20 -2.19 -13.73 -9.43
CA ARG A 20 -2.78 -12.40 -9.64
C ARG A 20 -3.82 -12.05 -8.57
N ARG A 21 -4.66 -13.02 -8.19
CA ARG A 21 -5.64 -12.83 -7.11
C ARG A 21 -4.97 -12.59 -5.75
N GLN A 22 -3.89 -13.31 -5.45
CA GLN A 22 -3.12 -13.13 -4.22
C GLN A 22 -2.46 -11.75 -4.15
N VAL A 23 -1.84 -11.30 -5.24
CA VAL A 23 -1.24 -9.96 -5.33
C VAL A 23 -2.30 -8.87 -5.16
N LEU A 24 -3.45 -9.00 -5.83
CA LEU A 24 -4.56 -8.05 -5.69
C LEU A 24 -5.07 -7.99 -4.24
N PHE A 25 -5.25 -9.15 -3.60
CA PHE A 25 -5.68 -9.22 -2.21
C PHE A 25 -4.66 -8.55 -1.28
N SER A 26 -3.37 -8.85 -1.44
CA SER A 26 -2.29 -8.20 -0.70
C SER A 26 -2.31 -6.68 -0.88
N GLY A 27 -2.53 -6.20 -2.11
CA GLY A 27 -2.63 -4.78 -2.42
C GLY A 27 -3.82 -4.11 -1.73
N ILE A 28 -4.99 -4.76 -1.72
CA ILE A 28 -6.19 -4.27 -1.03
C ILE A 28 -5.94 -4.17 0.48
N ILE A 29 -5.37 -5.21 1.10
CA ILE A 29 -5.06 -5.20 2.53
C ILE A 29 -4.06 -4.10 2.86
N THR A 30 -3.01 -3.94 2.05
CA THR A 30 -2.01 -2.87 2.21
C THR A 30 -2.65 -1.49 2.11
N ALA A 31 -3.50 -1.26 1.10
CA ALA A 31 -4.21 0.00 0.93
C ALA A 31 -5.14 0.34 2.11
N ILE A 32 -5.86 -0.66 2.63
CA ILE A 32 -6.69 -0.49 3.83
C ILE A 32 -5.82 -0.15 5.05
N GLY A 33 -4.71 -0.87 5.25
CA GLY A 33 -3.78 -0.63 6.35
C GLY A 33 -3.23 0.79 6.35
N ILE A 34 -2.75 1.28 5.20
CA ILE A 34 -2.25 2.65 5.04
C ILE A 34 -3.38 3.66 5.31
N SER A 35 -4.57 3.43 4.76
CA SER A 35 -5.70 4.35 4.93
C SER A 35 -6.09 4.48 6.42
N LEU A 36 -6.08 3.38 7.15
CA LEU A 36 -6.42 3.36 8.57
C LEU A 36 -5.36 4.00 9.47
N HIS A 37 -4.10 4.08 9.03
CA HIS A 37 -3.05 4.78 9.77
C HIS A 37 -3.04 6.28 9.48
N ASN A 38 -3.16 6.66 8.20
CA ASN A 38 -3.14 8.06 7.76
C ASN A 38 -4.38 8.84 8.25
N PHE A 39 -5.50 8.16 8.49
CA PHE A 39 -6.72 8.79 8.97
C PHE A 39 -6.56 9.42 10.38
N PRO A 40 -6.12 8.67 11.42
CA PRO A 40 -5.75 9.23 12.72
C PRO A 40 -4.74 10.38 12.65
N GLU A 41 -3.73 10.28 11.79
CA GLU A 41 -2.73 11.34 11.64
C GLU A 41 -3.34 12.64 11.10
N GLY A 42 -4.12 12.56 10.02
CA GLY A 42 -4.84 13.71 9.49
C GLY A 42 -5.82 14.31 10.50
N MET A 43 -6.51 13.46 11.26
CA MET A 43 -7.39 13.91 12.36
C MET A 43 -6.60 14.59 13.48
N ALA A 44 -5.42 14.10 13.83
CA ALA A 44 -4.55 14.70 14.83
C ALA A 44 -4.11 16.11 14.39
N VAL A 45 -3.70 16.31 13.13
CA VAL A 45 -3.36 17.63 12.60
C VAL A 45 -4.57 18.57 12.65
N TYR A 46 -5.75 18.10 12.24
CA TYR A 46 -6.97 18.89 12.27
C TYR A 46 -7.34 19.32 13.70
N LEU A 47 -7.47 18.37 14.63
CA LEU A 47 -7.81 18.67 16.03
C LEU A 47 -6.72 19.49 16.72
N GLY A 48 -5.44 19.24 16.40
CA GLY A 48 -4.31 20.02 16.89
C GLY A 48 -4.36 21.47 16.41
N SER A 49 -4.74 21.70 15.14
CA SER A 49 -4.93 23.05 14.61
C SER A 49 -6.08 23.80 15.29
N MET A 50 -7.15 23.11 15.68
CA MET A 50 -8.26 23.69 16.45
C MET A 50 -7.85 24.11 17.87
N LYS A 51 -6.84 23.46 18.46
CA LYS A 51 -6.28 23.85 19.77
C LYS A 51 -5.35 25.06 19.69
N GLY A 52 -4.86 25.39 18.49
CA GLY A 52 -4.07 26.60 18.24
C GLY A 52 -3.00 26.40 17.17
N LEU A 53 -2.64 27.49 16.51
CA LEU A 53 -1.73 27.48 15.35
C LEU A 53 -0.36 26.85 15.66
N ARG A 54 0.22 27.15 16.82
CA ARG A 54 1.52 26.59 17.23
C ARG A 54 1.47 25.07 17.40
N VAL A 55 0.40 24.54 17.99
CA VAL A 55 0.22 23.10 18.19
C VAL A 55 -0.02 22.41 16.84
N GLY A 56 -0.92 22.96 16.03
CA GLY A 56 -1.20 22.45 14.69
C GLY A 56 0.03 22.41 13.79
N LEU A 57 0.84 23.48 13.76
CA LEU A 57 2.08 23.53 12.97
C LEU A 57 3.12 22.51 13.44
N ASN A 58 3.33 22.40 14.76
CA ASN A 58 4.25 21.42 15.31
C ASN A 58 3.82 19.98 14.95
N LEU A 59 2.53 19.68 15.06
CA LEU A 59 1.99 18.36 14.73
C LEU A 59 2.07 18.06 13.23
N ALA A 60 1.72 19.04 12.40
CA ALA A 60 1.79 18.93 10.94
C ALA A 60 3.22 18.66 10.48
N LEU A 61 4.21 19.36 11.03
CA LEU A 61 5.62 19.12 10.72
C LEU A 61 6.10 17.74 11.21
N ALA A 62 5.72 17.34 12.42
CA ALA A 62 6.10 16.04 12.96
C ALA A 62 5.55 14.88 12.09
N ILE A 63 4.28 14.95 11.71
CA ILE A 63 3.64 13.95 10.86
C ILE A 63 4.21 14.01 9.42
N ALA A 64 4.44 15.19 8.86
CA ALA A 64 5.05 15.31 7.54
C ALA A 64 6.43 14.64 7.46
N LEU A 65 7.23 14.73 8.53
CA LEU A 65 8.53 14.05 8.61
C LEU A 65 8.40 12.53 8.73
N HIS A 66 7.41 12.03 9.47
CA HIS A 66 7.11 10.60 9.60
C HIS A 66 6.60 9.98 8.28
N ASN A 67 5.84 10.73 7.49
CA ASN A 67 5.29 10.27 6.23
C ASN A 67 6.33 10.03 5.14
N ILE A 68 7.55 10.59 5.27
CA ILE A 68 8.65 10.35 4.32
C ILE A 68 9.13 8.89 4.42
N PRO A 69 9.59 8.38 5.58
CA PRO A 69 9.90 6.96 5.77
C PRO A 69 8.76 6.01 5.37
N GLU A 70 7.51 6.30 5.76
CA GLU A 70 6.38 5.46 5.39
C GLU A 70 6.13 5.42 3.89
N GLY A 71 6.16 6.57 3.22
CA GLY A 71 6.01 6.66 1.78
C GLY A 71 7.07 5.84 1.05
N VAL A 72 8.32 5.86 1.52
CA VAL A 72 9.40 5.02 0.98
C VAL A 72 9.12 3.54 1.20
N ALA A 73 8.67 3.15 2.39
CA ALA A 73 8.33 1.77 2.72
C ALA A 73 7.19 1.20 1.85
N VAL A 74 6.24 2.05 1.43
CA VAL A 74 5.14 1.68 0.52
C VAL A 74 5.58 1.69 -0.94
N ALA A 75 6.35 2.70 -1.35
CA ALA A 75 6.75 2.89 -2.75
C ALA A 75 7.77 1.85 -3.22
N LEU A 76 8.73 1.45 -2.39
CA LEU A 76 9.80 0.53 -2.79
C LEU A 76 9.28 -0.85 -3.27
N PRO A 77 8.39 -1.55 -2.54
CA PRO A 77 7.83 -2.82 -3.02
C PRO A 77 7.07 -2.67 -4.34
N VAL A 78 6.34 -1.57 -4.51
CA VAL A 78 5.60 -1.29 -5.76
C VAL A 78 6.56 -1.00 -6.90
N TYR A 79 7.60 -0.22 -6.66
CA TYR A 79 8.65 0.06 -7.64
C TYR A 79 9.32 -1.23 -8.13
N PHE A 80 9.83 -2.06 -7.21
CA PHE A 80 10.43 -3.36 -7.54
C PHE A 80 9.43 -4.38 -8.12
N ALA A 81 8.13 -4.25 -7.85
CA ALA A 81 7.12 -5.12 -8.46
C ALA A 81 6.72 -4.68 -9.87
N THR A 82 6.97 -3.43 -10.24
CA THR A 82 6.57 -2.84 -11.54
C THR A 82 7.74 -2.57 -12.47
N GLU A 83 8.96 -2.99 -12.10
CA GLU A 83 10.26 -2.72 -12.74
C GLU A 83 10.14 -2.14 -14.16
N ARG A 84 10.23 -0.80 -14.20
CA ARG A 84 10.81 -0.07 -15.32
C ARG A 84 12.24 0.31 -14.96
#